data_AF-A0A416EC82-F1
#
_entry.id   AF-A0A416EC82-F1
#
_cell.length_a   1.000
_cell.length_b   1.000
_cell.length_c   1.000
_cell.angle_alpha   90.00
_cell.angle_beta   90.00
_cell.angle_gamma   90.00
#
_symmetry.space_group_name_H-M   'P 1'
#
loop_
_entity.id
_entity.type
_entity.pdbx_description
1 polymer ?
#
loop_
_entity_poly.entity_id
_entity_poly.type
_entity_poly.pdbx_seq_one_letter_code
_entity_poly.pdbx_strand_id
1 'polypeptide(L)'
;MYYTQEQIDRANQADLVSFLQSQGEQLTRAGNEYRWKRHDSLTVRGNKWYRHSQSKGGAPIDFVMEFFGKSFTEAVELLAGEKGATPPPDRPSPASFSDFRLPPRSTDNRTARNYLTAARRIDEDVTGFFFASGDIYEDATHHNAVFVGRDESGIPRYAHQRGTAGSFRLDVKGSDKAFNFCYRGEGERLFVFEAPIDLLSFL
;
A
#
# COMPACT_ATOMS: atom_id res chain seq x y z
N MET A 1 1.08 -9.99 -17.91
CA MET A 1 -0.03 -10.11 -18.89
C MET A 1 -0.44 -8.69 -19.28
N TYR A 2 -0.66 -8.39 -20.55
CA TYR A 2 -0.94 -7.03 -21.02
C TYR A 2 -2.32 -6.98 -21.65
N TYR A 3 -3.00 -5.87 -21.40
CA TYR A 3 -4.29 -5.56 -21.97
C TYR A 3 -4.17 -4.32 -22.85
N THR A 4 -4.86 -4.31 -23.98
CA THR A 4 -4.98 -3.10 -24.81
C THR A 4 -5.78 -2.04 -24.05
N GLN A 5 -5.63 -0.76 -24.43
CA GLN A 5 -6.43 0.30 -23.83
C GLN A 5 -7.93 0.01 -23.97
N GLU A 6 -8.34 -0.55 -25.12
CA GLU A 6 -9.72 -0.96 -25.37
C GLU A 6 -10.21 -2.04 -24.40
N GLN A 7 -9.36 -3.02 -24.05
CA GLN A 7 -9.69 -4.04 -23.06
C GLN A 7 -9.83 -3.45 -21.65
N ILE A 8 -8.94 -2.52 -21.30
CA ILE A 8 -9.01 -1.80 -20.02
C ILE A 8 -10.29 -0.94 -19.95
N ASP A 9 -10.60 -0.21 -21.02
CA ASP A 9 -11.79 0.63 -21.10
C ASP A 9 -13.07 -0.22 -21.02
N ARG A 10 -13.09 -1.38 -21.67
CA ARG A 10 -14.21 -2.34 -21.58
C ARG A 10 -14.37 -2.89 -20.17
N ALA A 11 -13.28 -3.29 -19.52
CA ALA A 11 -13.32 -3.73 -18.13
C ALA A 11 -13.84 -2.61 -17.20
N ASN A 12 -13.47 -1.35 -17.45
CA ASN A 12 -13.98 -0.20 -16.71
C ASN A 12 -15.43 0.19 -17.06
N GLN A 13 -16.00 -0.34 -18.12
CA GLN A 13 -17.42 -0.21 -18.47
C GLN A 13 -18.27 -1.36 -17.91
N ALA A 14 -17.66 -2.32 -17.20
CA ALA A 14 -18.38 -3.44 -16.62
C ALA A 14 -19.49 -2.98 -15.65
N ASP A 15 -20.61 -3.69 -15.69
CA ASP A 15 -21.71 -3.47 -14.75
C ASP A 15 -21.41 -4.17 -13.42
N LEU A 16 -21.04 -3.37 -12.43
CA LEU A 16 -20.74 -3.85 -11.07
C LEU A 16 -21.92 -4.55 -10.39
N VAL A 17 -23.16 -4.19 -10.71
CA VAL A 17 -24.35 -4.82 -10.13
C VAL A 17 -24.45 -6.26 -10.63
N SER A 18 -24.39 -6.43 -11.95
CA SER A 18 -24.40 -7.75 -12.60
C SER A 18 -23.21 -8.61 -12.16
N PHE A 19 -22.02 -8.02 -12.07
CA PHE A 19 -20.82 -8.70 -11.56
C PHE A 19 -21.03 -9.23 -10.14
N LEU A 20 -21.47 -8.40 -9.21
CA LEU A 20 -21.70 -8.81 -7.82
C LEU A 20 -22.78 -9.90 -7.71
N GLN A 21 -23.88 -9.77 -8.47
CA GLN A 21 -24.92 -10.81 -8.52
C GLN A 21 -24.37 -12.15 -9.01
N SER A 22 -23.48 -12.17 -10.01
CA SER A 22 -22.81 -13.39 -10.48
C SER A 22 -21.92 -14.05 -9.42
N GLN A 23 -21.40 -13.27 -8.48
CA GLN A 23 -20.62 -13.76 -7.33
C GLN A 23 -21.52 -14.21 -6.16
N GLY A 24 -22.84 -14.18 -6.33
CA GLY A 24 -23.82 -14.53 -5.30
C GLY A 24 -24.06 -13.42 -4.26
N GLU A 25 -23.57 -12.20 -4.52
CA GLU A 25 -23.70 -11.08 -3.60
C GLU A 25 -25.08 -10.42 -3.70
N GLN A 26 -25.60 -9.94 -2.56
CA GLN A 26 -26.91 -9.31 -2.49
C GLN A 26 -26.81 -7.79 -2.53
N LEU A 27 -27.54 -7.18 -3.48
CA LEU A 27 -27.71 -5.73 -3.55
C LEU A 27 -29.16 -5.33 -3.26
N THR A 28 -29.32 -4.19 -2.61
CA THR A 28 -30.63 -3.56 -2.36
C THR A 28 -30.70 -2.26 -3.12
N ARG A 29 -31.76 -2.06 -3.91
CA ARG A 29 -31.95 -0.82 -4.67
C ARG A 29 -32.38 0.32 -3.73
N ALA A 30 -31.73 1.47 -3.86
CA ALA A 30 -32.02 2.70 -3.13
C ALA A 30 -32.10 3.87 -4.13
N GLY A 31 -33.28 4.11 -4.69
CA GLY A 31 -33.47 5.09 -5.75
C GLY A 31 -32.73 4.72 -7.03
N ASN A 32 -31.79 5.58 -7.44
CA ASN A 32 -30.94 5.39 -8.63
C ASN A 32 -29.61 4.69 -8.32
N GLU A 33 -29.40 4.25 -7.08
CA GLU A 33 -28.19 3.57 -6.63
C GLU A 33 -28.52 2.18 -6.09
N TYR A 34 -27.51 1.32 -6.02
CA TYR A 34 -27.57 0.03 -5.38
C TYR A 34 -26.67 0.02 -4.15
N ARG A 35 -27.15 -0.50 -3.02
CA ARG A 35 -26.36 -0.73 -1.82
C ARG A 35 -25.98 -2.20 -1.74
N TRP A 36 -24.70 -2.48 -1.53
CA TRP A 36 -24.21 -3.84 -1.38
C TRP A 36 -24.40 -4.28 0.08
N LYS A 37 -25.17 -5.34 0.35
CA LYS A 37 -25.50 -5.74 1.74
C LYS A 37 -24.27 -6.11 2.59
N ARG A 38 -23.24 -6.68 1.96
CA ARG A 38 -21.99 -7.04 2.64
C ARG A 38 -21.18 -5.81 3.09
N HIS A 39 -21.36 -4.69 2.40
CA HIS A 39 -20.71 -3.41 2.68
C HIS A 39 -21.77 -2.30 2.69
N ASP A 40 -22.43 -2.14 3.83
CA ASP A 40 -23.55 -1.21 4.06
C ASP A 40 -23.29 0.25 3.65
N SER A 41 -22.05 0.71 3.79
CA SER A 41 -21.58 2.03 3.39
C SER A 41 -21.18 2.14 1.91
N LEU A 42 -21.32 1.08 1.12
CA LEU A 42 -20.98 1.07 -0.31
C LEU A 42 -22.23 1.24 -1.17
N THR A 43 -22.20 2.25 -2.04
CA THR A 43 -23.19 2.45 -3.10
C THR A 43 -22.57 2.27 -4.48
N VAL A 44 -23.36 1.73 -5.40
CA VAL A 44 -23.04 1.58 -6.82
C VAL A 44 -24.02 2.43 -7.62
N ARG A 45 -23.49 3.29 -8.49
CA ARG A 45 -24.27 4.16 -9.38
C ARG A 45 -23.68 4.10 -10.79
N GLY A 46 -24.44 3.57 -11.74
CA GLY A 46 -23.92 3.27 -13.07
C GLY A 46 -22.78 2.24 -12.97
N ASN A 47 -21.64 2.53 -13.58
CA ASN A 47 -20.43 1.71 -13.51
C ASN A 47 -19.46 2.14 -12.40
N LYS A 48 -19.84 3.05 -11.51
CA LYS A 48 -18.98 3.55 -10.43
C LYS A 48 -19.48 3.08 -9.08
N TRP A 49 -18.54 2.94 -8.15
CA TRP A 49 -18.83 2.65 -6.75
C TRP A 49 -18.29 3.75 -5.86
N TYR A 50 -18.91 3.89 -4.68
CA TYR A 50 -18.48 4.82 -3.66
C TYR A 50 -18.72 4.24 -2.27
N ARG A 51 -17.72 4.30 -1.40
CA ARG A 51 -17.76 3.89 0.00
C ARG A 51 -17.79 5.13 0.89
N HIS A 52 -18.96 5.42 1.44
CA HIS A 52 -19.24 6.61 2.27
C HIS A 52 -18.41 6.66 3.55
N SER A 53 -18.13 5.50 4.16
CA SER A 53 -17.34 5.41 5.40
C SER A 53 -15.87 5.82 5.25
N GLN A 54 -15.34 5.78 4.03
CA GLN A 54 -13.94 6.10 3.73
C GLN A 54 -13.78 7.23 2.71
N SER A 55 -14.87 7.84 2.27
CA SER A 55 -14.89 8.87 1.22
C SER A 55 -14.11 8.46 -0.05
N LYS A 56 -14.15 7.18 -0.41
CA LYS A 56 -13.38 6.57 -1.52
C LYS A 56 -14.32 5.99 -2.56
N GLY A 57 -13.98 6.13 -3.84
CA GLY A 57 -14.73 5.52 -4.94
C GLY A 57 -13.88 5.37 -6.19
N GLY A 58 -14.40 4.66 -7.19
CA GLY A 58 -13.62 4.35 -8.38
C GLY A 58 -14.42 3.67 -9.48
N ALA A 59 -13.68 3.20 -10.48
CA ALA A 59 -14.21 2.42 -11.59
C ALA A 59 -14.25 0.92 -11.24
N PRO A 60 -14.82 0.05 -12.11
CA PRO A 60 -14.94 -1.38 -11.84
C PRO A 60 -13.61 -2.10 -11.59
N ILE A 61 -12.53 -1.71 -12.28
CA ILE A 61 -11.21 -2.32 -12.02
C ILE A 61 -10.75 -2.01 -10.59
N ASP A 62 -10.85 -0.74 -10.16
CA ASP A 62 -10.50 -0.33 -8.80
C ASP A 62 -11.35 -1.06 -7.76
N PHE A 63 -12.63 -1.31 -8.07
CA PHE A 63 -13.54 -2.08 -7.22
C PHE A 63 -13.02 -3.50 -6.96
N VAL A 64 -12.68 -4.22 -8.03
CA VAL A 64 -12.20 -5.60 -7.92
C VAL A 64 -10.85 -5.65 -7.21
N MET A 65 -9.96 -4.70 -7.50
CA MET A 65 -8.69 -4.61 -6.79
C MET A 65 -8.89 -4.39 -5.28
N GLU A 66 -9.77 -3.46 -4.91
CA GLU A 66 -10.04 -3.10 -3.52
C GLU A 66 -10.74 -4.22 -2.73
N PHE A 67 -11.85 -4.75 -3.24
CA PHE A 67 -12.74 -5.62 -2.47
C PHE A 67 -12.44 -7.11 -2.66
N PHE A 68 -11.75 -7.49 -3.73
CA PHE A 68 -11.39 -8.88 -4.03
C PHE A 68 -9.88 -9.14 -3.94
N GLY A 69 -9.08 -8.12 -3.59
CA GLY A 69 -7.63 -8.24 -3.39
C GLY A 69 -6.89 -8.70 -4.65
N LYS A 70 -7.44 -8.43 -5.83
CA LYS A 70 -6.88 -8.85 -7.12
C LYS A 70 -5.87 -7.82 -7.63
N SER A 71 -4.87 -8.29 -8.36
CA SER A 71 -4.00 -7.42 -9.15
C SER A 71 -4.78 -6.75 -10.29
N PHE A 72 -4.25 -5.67 -10.86
CA PHE A 72 -4.84 -5.00 -12.02
C PHE A 72 -5.12 -5.98 -13.17
N THR A 73 -4.18 -6.87 -13.49
CA THR A 73 -4.35 -7.84 -14.58
C THR A 73 -5.43 -8.87 -14.28
N GLU A 74 -5.52 -9.37 -13.04
CA GLU A 74 -6.59 -10.28 -12.64
C GLU A 74 -7.95 -9.57 -12.62
N ALA A 75 -7.99 -8.29 -12.24
CA ALA A 75 -9.21 -7.49 -12.25
C ALA A 75 -9.73 -7.27 -13.68
N VAL A 76 -8.83 -6.93 -14.61
CA VAL A 76 -9.19 -6.81 -16.04
C VAL A 76 -9.63 -8.16 -16.60
N GLU A 77 -8.94 -9.26 -16.29
CA GLU A 77 -9.34 -10.62 -16.72
C GLU A 77 -10.74 -10.97 -16.22
N LEU A 78 -11.00 -10.71 -14.94
CA LEU A 78 -12.27 -11.05 -14.29
C LEU A 78 -13.44 -10.24 -14.83
N LEU A 79 -13.23 -8.96 -15.15
CA LEU A 79 -14.28 -8.06 -15.63
C LEU A 79 -14.50 -8.15 -17.14
N ALA A 80 -13.43 -8.32 -17.92
CA ALA A 80 -13.53 -8.42 -19.38
C ALA A 80 -13.82 -9.85 -19.86
N GLY A 81 -13.54 -10.87 -19.03
CA GLY A 81 -13.69 -12.28 -19.40
C GLY A 81 -12.64 -12.76 -20.42
N GLU A 82 -11.60 -11.96 -20.68
CA GLU A 82 -10.55 -12.22 -21.67
C GLU A 82 -9.18 -12.36 -20.99
N LYS A 83 -8.42 -13.39 -21.39
CA LYS A 83 -7.01 -13.52 -21.01
C LYS A 83 -6.17 -12.53 -21.78
N GLY A 84 -5.38 -11.72 -21.08
CA GLY A 84 -4.50 -10.74 -21.70
C GLY A 84 -3.37 -11.39 -22.51
N ALA A 85 -2.78 -10.62 -23.42
CA ALA A 85 -1.68 -11.09 -24.24
C ALA A 85 -0.34 -11.10 -23.48
N THR A 86 0.61 -11.89 -23.95
CA THR A 86 1.99 -11.88 -23.46
C THR A 86 2.68 -10.57 -23.84
N PRO A 87 3.44 -9.91 -22.95
CA PRO A 87 4.19 -8.70 -23.27
C PRO A 87 5.11 -8.85 -24.50
N PRO A 88 5.26 -7.79 -25.32
CA PRO A 88 6.53 -7.53 -26.01
C PRO A 88 7.62 -7.25 -24.96
N PRO A 89 8.87 -7.73 -25.17
CA PRO A 89 9.95 -7.67 -24.17
C PRO A 89 10.33 -6.24 -23.71
N ASP A 90 9.98 -5.20 -24.46
CA ASP A 90 10.51 -3.84 -24.26
C ASP A 90 9.58 -2.84 -23.53
N ARG A 91 8.41 -3.26 -23.02
CA ARG A 91 7.51 -2.31 -22.32
C ARG A 91 7.61 -2.47 -20.80
N PRO A 92 8.08 -1.44 -20.05
CA PRO A 92 8.05 -1.48 -18.59
C PRO A 92 6.60 -1.63 -18.11
N SER A 93 6.31 -2.72 -17.41
CA SER A 93 5.00 -3.00 -16.84
C SER A 93 4.65 -1.92 -15.81
N PRO A 94 3.38 -1.45 -15.71
CA PRO A 94 2.95 -0.75 -14.50
C PRO A 94 3.18 -1.70 -13.33
N ALA A 95 4.05 -1.32 -12.41
CA ALA A 95 4.41 -2.15 -11.27
C ALA A 95 3.13 -2.49 -10.50
N SER A 96 2.74 -3.76 -10.52
CA SER A 96 1.79 -4.28 -9.55
C SER A 96 2.36 -4.00 -8.15
N PHE A 97 1.52 -3.57 -7.22
CA PHE A 97 1.87 -3.46 -5.79
C PHE A 97 2.30 -4.81 -5.16
N SER A 98 2.49 -5.87 -5.96
CA SER A 98 2.85 -7.22 -5.57
C SER A 98 4.34 -7.46 -5.31
N ASP A 99 5.21 -6.50 -5.67
CA ASP A 99 6.66 -6.72 -5.62
C ASP A 99 7.33 -6.10 -4.37
N PHE A 100 6.57 -5.45 -3.48
CA PHE A 100 7.14 -4.90 -2.26
C PHE A 100 7.70 -6.03 -1.38
N ARG A 101 9.00 -5.93 -1.08
CA ARG A 101 9.68 -6.81 -0.16
C ARG A 101 10.60 -6.00 0.71
N LEU A 102 10.49 -6.21 2.03
CA LEU A 102 11.43 -5.64 2.97
C LEU A 102 12.86 -6.12 2.67
N PRO A 103 13.86 -5.23 2.71
CA PRO A 103 15.26 -5.61 2.67
C PRO A 103 15.57 -6.69 3.72
N PRO A 104 16.43 -7.69 3.41
CA PRO A 104 16.86 -8.68 4.39
C PRO A 104 17.43 -8.00 5.63
N ARG A 105 17.10 -8.52 6.82
CA ARG A 105 17.60 -7.99 8.08
C ARG A 105 19.01 -8.48 8.34
N SER A 106 19.86 -7.59 8.83
CA SER A 106 21.15 -7.96 9.42
C SER A 106 20.94 -8.86 10.64
N THR A 107 21.96 -9.66 11.00
CA THR A 107 21.92 -10.52 12.18
C THR A 107 21.84 -9.73 13.48
N ASP A 108 22.35 -8.50 13.47
CA ASP A 108 22.20 -7.52 14.54
C ASP A 108 21.88 -6.13 13.97
N ASN A 109 21.46 -5.21 14.84
CA ASN A 109 21.16 -3.82 14.46
C ASN A 109 22.25 -2.84 14.95
N ARG A 110 23.49 -3.30 15.14
CA ARG A 110 24.51 -2.52 15.85
C ARG A 110 24.87 -1.23 15.12
N THR A 111 25.02 -1.28 13.80
CA THR A 111 25.39 -0.11 12.98
C THR A 111 24.27 0.91 12.95
N ALA A 112 23.03 0.46 12.70
CA ALA A 112 21.86 1.32 12.68
C ALA A 112 21.57 1.92 14.07
N ARG A 113 21.72 1.13 15.15
CA ARG A 113 21.59 1.62 16.53
C ARG A 113 22.62 2.69 16.85
N ASN A 114 23.91 2.44 16.58
CA ASN A 114 24.97 3.42 16.80
C ASN A 114 24.76 4.68 15.95
N TYR A 115 24.31 4.52 14.71
CA TYR A 115 23.99 5.66 13.85
C TYR A 115 22.88 6.53 14.46
N LEU A 116 21.75 5.94 14.87
CA LEU A 116 20.63 6.70 15.40
C LEU A 116 20.94 7.33 16.77
N THR A 117 21.60 6.59 17.67
CA THR A 117 21.87 7.05 19.05
C THR A 117 23.14 7.89 19.16
N ALA A 118 24.29 7.39 18.69
CA ALA A 118 25.56 8.08 18.86
C ALA A 118 25.77 9.21 17.85
N ALA A 119 25.40 9.00 16.58
CA ALA A 119 25.61 10.00 15.53
C ALA A 119 24.44 10.99 15.39
N ARG A 120 23.19 10.49 15.41
CA ARG A 120 21.99 11.33 15.29
C ARG A 120 21.39 11.79 16.62
N ARG A 121 21.91 11.30 17.75
CA ARG A 121 21.52 11.71 19.11
C ARG A 121 20.03 11.52 19.41
N ILE A 122 19.41 10.52 18.80
CA ILE A 122 18.07 10.09 19.13
C ILE A 122 18.12 9.31 20.45
N ASP A 123 17.14 9.55 21.32
CA ASP A 123 17.03 8.89 22.61
C ASP A 123 16.97 7.35 22.47
N GLU A 124 17.59 6.65 23.41
CA GLU A 124 17.68 5.20 23.38
C GLU A 124 16.32 4.52 23.61
N ASP A 125 15.43 5.12 24.41
CA ASP A 125 14.09 4.59 24.62
C ASP A 125 13.24 4.71 23.34
N VAL A 126 13.36 5.85 22.64
CA VAL A 126 12.68 6.07 21.34
C VAL A 126 13.18 5.08 20.30
N THR A 127 14.51 5.00 20.08
CA THR A 127 15.05 4.04 19.11
C THR A 127 14.77 2.60 19.52
N GLY A 128 14.88 2.29 20.81
CA GLY A 128 14.64 0.98 21.40
C GLY A 128 13.22 0.47 21.11
N PHE A 129 12.22 1.33 21.27
CA PHE A 129 10.82 1.01 20.91
C PHE A 129 10.69 0.56 19.46
N PHE A 130 11.19 1.33 18.50
CA PHE A 130 11.05 1.00 17.08
C PHE A 130 11.90 -0.19 16.62
N PHE A 131 13.06 -0.42 17.25
CA PHE A 131 13.82 -1.64 16.99
C PHE A 131 13.09 -2.88 17.55
N ALA A 132 12.45 -2.76 18.71
CA ALA A 132 11.70 -3.86 19.32
C ALA A 132 10.42 -4.20 18.55
N SER A 133 9.68 -3.20 18.05
CA SER A 133 8.54 -3.42 17.15
C SER A 133 8.95 -3.93 15.76
N GLY A 134 10.24 -3.79 15.42
CA GLY A 134 10.79 -4.13 14.12
C GLY A 134 10.39 -3.14 13.03
N ASP A 135 9.94 -1.94 13.41
CA ASP A 135 9.63 -0.82 12.53
C ASP A 135 10.90 -0.06 12.11
N ILE A 136 11.98 -0.21 12.88
CA ILE A 136 13.33 0.14 12.44
C ILE A 136 14.20 -1.11 12.52
N TYR A 137 15.03 -1.31 11.51
CA TYR A 137 16.06 -2.35 11.53
C TYR A 137 17.22 -2.02 10.59
N GLU A 138 18.28 -2.81 10.68
CA GLU A 138 19.47 -2.70 9.84
C GLU A 138 19.39 -3.66 8.65
N ASP A 139 19.59 -3.16 7.43
CA ASP A 139 19.65 -4.04 6.26
C ASP A 139 20.96 -4.85 6.24
N ALA A 140 20.87 -6.10 5.80
CA ALA A 140 21.98 -7.05 5.86
C ALA A 140 23.15 -6.75 4.93
N THR A 141 22.90 -6.09 3.80
CA THR A 141 23.90 -5.97 2.72
C THR A 141 24.74 -4.71 2.86
N HIS A 142 24.10 -3.60 3.22
CA HIS A 142 24.70 -2.28 3.22
C HIS A 142 24.68 -1.60 4.60
N HIS A 143 24.07 -2.25 5.60
CA HIS A 143 23.95 -1.71 6.96
C HIS A 143 23.27 -0.33 7.01
N ASN A 144 22.30 -0.07 6.12
CA ASN A 144 21.43 1.10 6.19
C ASN A 144 20.39 0.91 7.30
N ALA A 145 19.95 2.02 7.88
CA ALA A 145 18.76 2.04 8.71
C ALA A 145 17.51 1.97 7.81
N VAL A 146 16.67 0.97 8.03
CA VAL A 146 15.40 0.77 7.33
C VAL A 146 14.26 1.19 8.25
N PHE A 147 13.38 2.07 7.76
CA PHE A 147 12.19 2.55 8.46
C PHE A 147 10.95 2.00 7.78
N VAL A 148 10.17 1.19 8.48
CA VAL A 148 9.04 0.41 7.94
C VAL A 148 7.73 1.09 8.24
N GLY A 149 6.92 1.26 7.22
CA GLY A 149 5.55 1.72 7.36
C GLY A 149 4.55 0.58 7.19
N ARG A 150 3.52 0.57 8.04
CA ARG A 150 2.56 -0.54 8.16
C ARG A 150 1.12 -0.07 8.04
N ASP A 151 0.30 -0.93 7.46
CA ASP A 151 -1.16 -0.77 7.48
C ASP A 151 -1.75 -1.03 8.88
N GLU A 152 -3.06 -0.83 9.00
CA GLU A 152 -3.81 -1.00 10.26
C GLU A 152 -3.75 -2.43 10.81
N SER A 153 -3.49 -3.42 9.96
CA SER A 153 -3.33 -4.82 10.35
C SER A 153 -1.90 -5.18 10.76
N GLY A 154 -0.97 -4.21 10.70
CA GLY A 154 0.44 -4.41 11.01
C GLY A 154 1.27 -4.99 9.87
N ILE A 155 0.71 -5.11 8.66
CA ILE A 155 1.45 -5.63 7.50
C ILE A 155 2.35 -4.52 6.94
N PRO A 156 3.65 -4.77 6.71
CA PRO A 156 4.53 -3.83 6.03
C PRO A 156 4.04 -3.52 4.62
N ARG A 157 3.88 -2.24 4.31
CA ARG A 157 3.51 -1.73 2.98
C ARG A 157 4.51 -0.75 2.41
N TYR A 158 5.42 -0.25 3.24
CA TYR A 158 6.41 0.76 2.88
C TYR A 158 7.72 0.50 3.60
N ALA A 159 8.85 0.83 2.97
CA ALA A 159 10.13 0.94 3.65
C ALA A 159 11.01 2.04 3.05
N HIS A 160 11.63 2.82 3.92
CA HIS A 160 12.64 3.81 3.56
C HIS A 160 14.02 3.35 4.05
N GLN A 161 15.04 3.39 3.20
CA GLN A 161 16.42 3.09 3.56
C GLN A 161 17.21 4.39 3.70
N ARG A 162 17.99 4.51 4.78
CA ARG A 162 18.92 5.61 5.03
C ARG A 162 20.33 5.09 5.29
N GLY A 163 21.29 5.61 4.53
CA GLY A 163 22.71 5.31 4.74
C GLY A 163 23.21 5.72 6.13
N THR A 164 23.96 4.84 6.78
CA THR A 164 24.55 5.06 8.11
C THR A 164 25.93 5.74 8.04
N ALA A 165 26.61 5.70 6.89
CA ALA A 165 27.91 6.31 6.65
C ALA A 165 27.93 7.41 5.58
N GLY A 166 26.76 7.82 5.06
CA GLY A 166 26.67 8.78 3.95
C GLY A 166 25.28 9.38 3.76
N SER A 167 25.03 9.93 2.57
CA SER A 167 23.79 10.65 2.25
C SER A 167 22.74 9.79 1.54
N PHE A 168 22.99 8.49 1.35
CA PHE A 168 22.09 7.57 0.67
C PHE A 168 20.69 7.59 1.29
N ARG A 169 19.67 7.68 0.45
CA ARG A 169 18.26 7.57 0.82
C ARG A 169 17.47 6.99 -0.33
N LEU A 170 16.60 6.02 -0.05
CA LEU A 170 15.82 5.34 -1.08
C LEU A 170 14.55 4.74 -0.48
N ASP A 171 13.41 4.96 -1.13
CA ASP A 171 12.21 4.18 -0.87
C ASP A 171 12.36 2.81 -1.55
N VAL A 172 12.13 1.73 -0.81
CA VAL A 172 12.21 0.37 -1.33
C VAL A 172 11.20 0.19 -2.46
N LYS A 173 11.61 -0.46 -3.55
CA LYS A 173 10.76 -0.69 -4.72
C LYS A 173 9.44 -1.35 -4.30
N GLY A 174 8.33 -0.82 -4.84
CA GLY A 174 6.98 -1.31 -4.54
C GLY A 174 6.35 -0.74 -3.27
N SER A 175 7.06 0.12 -2.52
CA SER A 175 6.50 0.76 -1.34
C SER A 175 5.25 1.61 -1.66
N ASP A 176 4.22 1.46 -0.85
CA ASP A 176 3.00 2.27 -0.90
C ASP A 176 3.12 3.47 0.05
N LYS A 177 3.15 4.68 -0.53
CA LYS A 177 3.31 5.94 0.20
C LYS A 177 2.09 6.33 1.04
N ALA A 178 0.96 5.62 0.93
CA ALA A 178 -0.16 5.80 1.85
C ALA A 178 0.17 5.30 3.27
N PHE A 179 1.17 4.41 3.39
CA PHE A 179 1.51 3.72 4.64
C PHE A 179 2.93 4.04 5.09
N ASN A 180 3.37 5.31 5.06
CA ASN A 180 4.73 5.71 5.46
C ASN A 180 5.09 5.31 6.91
N PHE A 181 6.38 5.35 7.24
CA PHE A 181 6.85 5.22 8.62
C PHE A 181 6.20 6.30 9.51
N CYS A 182 5.57 5.88 10.60
CA CYS A 182 4.86 6.77 11.50
C CYS A 182 4.81 6.22 12.94
N TYR A 183 4.52 7.12 13.87
CA TYR A 183 4.12 6.78 15.24
C TYR A 183 2.66 7.17 15.42
N ARG A 184 1.84 6.24 15.93
CA ARG A 184 0.41 6.47 16.21
C ARG A 184 0.22 6.57 17.72
N GLY A 185 0.12 7.80 18.22
CA GLY A 185 -0.29 8.08 19.60
C GLY A 185 -1.81 8.27 19.72
N GLU A 186 -2.28 8.53 20.93
CA GLU A 186 -3.72 8.72 21.25
C GLU A 186 -4.18 10.18 21.17
N GLY A 187 -3.30 11.10 20.77
CA GLY A 187 -3.58 12.54 20.73
C GLY A 187 -4.38 12.99 19.50
N GLU A 188 -4.91 14.21 19.56
CA GLU A 188 -5.72 14.82 18.48
C GLU A 188 -4.89 15.65 17.48
N ARG A 189 -3.56 15.64 17.61
CA ARG A 189 -2.65 16.43 16.77
C ARG A 189 -1.90 15.55 15.78
N LEU A 190 -1.85 16.00 14.53
CA LEU A 190 -1.02 15.41 13.48
C LEU A 190 0.23 16.26 13.27
N PHE A 191 1.40 15.63 13.38
CA PHE A 191 2.68 16.22 13.02
C PHE A 191 3.20 15.56 11.74
N VAL A 192 3.65 16.36 10.79
CA VAL A 192 4.17 15.90 9.50
C VAL A 192 5.63 16.30 9.39
N PHE A 193 6.48 15.34 9.03
CA PHE A 193 7.93 15.50 8.99
C PHE A 193 8.46 15.19 7.58
N GLU A 194 9.61 15.76 7.22
CA GLU A 194 10.26 15.48 5.93
C GLU A 194 10.86 14.08 5.90
N ALA A 195 11.47 13.64 7.01
CA ALA A 195 12.11 12.33 7.11
C ALA A 195 11.79 11.59 8.42
N PRO A 196 11.94 10.25 8.44
CA PRO A 196 11.79 9.44 9.65
C PRO A 196 12.66 9.91 10.82
N ILE A 197 13.88 10.39 10.56
CA ILE A 197 14.78 10.85 11.62
C ILE A 197 14.26 12.13 12.29
N ASP A 198 13.58 13.00 11.56
CA ASP A 198 13.00 14.22 12.13
C ASP A 198 11.84 13.86 13.07
N LEU A 199 11.02 12.86 12.68
CA LEU A 199 9.98 12.30 13.55
C LEU A 199 10.61 11.74 14.83
N LEU A 200 11.65 10.92 14.71
CA LEU A 200 12.32 10.36 15.89
C LEU A 200 12.98 11.40 16.79
N SER A 201 13.43 12.52 16.22
CA SER A 201 14.04 13.62 16.99
C SER A 201 13.00 14.46 17.73
N PHE A 202 11.75 14.42 17.26
CA PHE A 202 10.63 15.13 17.87
C PHE A 202 10.00 14.34 19.03
N LEU A 203 9.94 13.01 18.89
CA LEU A 203 9.47 12.11 19.95
C LEU A 203 10.42 12.13 21.15
#